data_AF-A0A8J1KSG2-F1
#
_entry.id   AF-A0A8J1KSG2-F1
#
_cell.length_a   1.000
_cell.length_b   1.000
_cell.length_c   1.000
_cell.angle_alpha   90.00
_cell.angle_beta   90.00
_cell.angle_gamma   90.00
#
_symmetry.space_group_name_H-M   'P 1'
#
loop_
_entity.id
_entity.type
_entity.pdbx_description
1 polymer ?
#
loop_
_entity_poly.entity_id
_entity_poly.type
_entity_poly.pdbx_seq_one_letter_code
_entity_poly.pdbx_strand_id
1 'polypeptide(L)'
;MVQCHIYNSAVDWWAFGIVLCKMATGRSPFYEGRKAEKCIHFILNCQPSYSEQLSTELQDLLEKLLKKKPYKRLGFKGDIRRHPFFKSINWIEVERQNVEPPFQPEPNSDVNIQVSALEVLKSDSTSPNSYHLQDFTYLSPSWQA
;
A
#
# COMPACT_ATOMS: atom_id res chain seq x y z
N MET A 1 17.62 -19.77 -11.42
CA MET A 1 16.19 -19.89 -11.78
C MET A 1 15.37 -19.09 -10.79
N VAL A 2 15.09 -17.84 -11.10
CA VAL A 2 14.12 -17.03 -10.34
C VAL A 2 12.75 -17.60 -10.68
N GLN A 3 12.07 -18.18 -9.70
CA GLN A 3 10.71 -18.68 -9.88
C GLN A 3 9.81 -17.50 -10.25
N CYS A 4 9.50 -17.36 -11.53
CA CYS A 4 8.52 -16.41 -12.05
C CYS A 4 7.13 -16.94 -11.67
N HIS A 5 6.77 -16.78 -10.40
CA HIS A 5 5.39 -17.01 -9.97
C HIS A 5 4.51 -15.97 -10.64
N ILE A 6 3.37 -16.41 -11.17
CA ILE A 6 2.34 -15.53 -11.74
C ILE A 6 1.98 -14.50 -10.67
N TYR A 7 2.36 -13.24 -10.92
CA TYR A 7 1.95 -12.12 -10.09
C TYR A 7 0.43 -12.01 -10.14
N ASN A 8 -0.20 -11.93 -8.98
CA ASN A 8 -1.64 -11.79 -8.83
C ASN A 8 -1.93 -10.77 -7.73
N SER A 9 -3.21 -10.44 -7.54
CA SER A 9 -3.68 -9.49 -6.52
C SER A 9 -3.25 -9.84 -5.08
N ALA A 10 -2.70 -11.03 -4.82
CA ALA A 10 -2.14 -11.38 -3.52
C ALA A 10 -0.89 -10.56 -3.16
N VAL A 11 -0.21 -9.92 -4.13
CA VAL A 11 0.89 -9.00 -3.83
C VAL A 11 0.38 -7.71 -3.17
N ASP A 12 -0.79 -7.22 -3.59
CA ASP A 12 -1.42 -6.03 -3.00
C ASP A 12 -1.86 -6.30 -1.57
N TRP A 13 -2.40 -7.49 -1.30
CA TRP A 13 -2.75 -7.90 0.07
C TRP A 13 -1.54 -7.99 1.00
N TRP A 14 -0.37 -8.40 0.46
CA TRP A 14 0.87 -8.35 1.21
C TRP A 14 1.28 -6.91 1.51
N ALA A 15 1.30 -6.04 0.49
CA ALA A 15 1.65 -4.62 0.65
C ALA A 15 0.72 -3.91 1.65
N PHE A 16 -0.58 -4.20 1.59
CA PHE A 16 -1.57 -3.73 2.54
C PHE A 16 -1.22 -4.15 3.98
N GLY A 17 -0.85 -5.40 4.21
CA GLY A 17 -0.39 -5.87 5.53
C GLY A 17 0.85 -5.13 6.05
N ILE A 18 1.81 -4.81 5.17
CA ILE A 18 2.99 -4.01 5.55
C ILE A 18 2.59 -2.61 5.98
N VAL A 19 1.74 -1.94 5.18
CA VAL A 19 1.26 -0.57 5.48
C VAL A 19 0.46 -0.56 6.77
N LEU A 20 -0.42 -1.54 6.98
CA LEU A 20 -1.24 -1.67 8.19
C LEU A 20 -0.36 -1.84 9.44
N CYS A 21 0.64 -2.72 9.39
CA CYS A 21 1.60 -2.88 10.48
C CYS A 21 2.34 -1.57 10.77
N LYS A 22 2.75 -0.85 9.73
CA LYS A 22 3.45 0.44 9.86
C LYS A 22 2.57 1.52 10.46
N MET A 23 1.30 1.61 10.07
CA MET A 23 0.36 2.56 10.67
C MET A 23 0.10 2.27 12.15
N ALA A 24 0.05 0.99 12.54
CA ALA A 24 -0.21 0.59 13.92
C ALA A 24 1.01 0.74 14.84
N THR A 25 2.22 0.47 14.34
CA THR A 25 3.44 0.41 15.18
C THR A 25 4.42 1.56 14.93
N GLY A 26 4.24 2.32 13.85
CA GLY A 26 5.24 3.26 13.35
C GLY A 26 6.49 2.59 12.74
N ARG A 27 6.57 1.26 12.75
CA ARG A 27 7.75 0.47 12.36
C ARG A 27 7.42 -0.50 11.24
N SER A 28 8.43 -0.89 10.48
CA SER A 28 8.25 -1.94 9.47
C SER A 28 8.39 -3.32 10.10
N PRO A 29 7.54 -4.30 9.74
CA PRO A 29 7.60 -5.66 10.29
C PRO A 29 8.89 -6.43 9.95
N PHE A 30 9.67 -5.94 8.97
CA PHE A 30 10.89 -6.60 8.49
C PHE A 30 12.12 -5.68 8.46
N TYR A 31 11.99 -4.39 8.81
CA TYR A 31 13.02 -3.38 8.55
C TYR A 31 13.34 -2.54 9.78
N GLU A 32 14.51 -2.80 10.36
CA GLU A 32 15.24 -1.90 11.26
C GLU A 32 16.71 -1.82 10.78
N GLY A 33 17.03 -0.78 10.00
CA GLY A 33 18.40 -0.26 9.85
C GLY A 33 19.45 -1.11 9.11
N ARG A 34 19.08 -2.04 8.21
CA ARG A 34 20.06 -2.88 7.47
C ARG A 34 20.02 -2.65 5.96
N LYS A 35 21.15 -2.94 5.27
CA LYS A 35 21.31 -2.90 3.80
C LYS A 35 20.17 -3.64 3.07
N ALA A 36 19.74 -3.14 1.91
CA ALA A 36 18.62 -3.66 1.12
C ALA A 36 18.68 -5.17 0.85
N GLU A 37 19.87 -5.72 0.64
CA GLU A 37 20.10 -7.16 0.45
C GLU A 37 19.61 -8.03 1.62
N LYS A 38 19.80 -7.53 2.86
CA LYS A 38 19.31 -8.22 4.06
C LYS A 38 17.78 -8.17 4.14
N CYS A 39 17.16 -7.07 3.68
CA CYS A 39 15.71 -6.91 3.68
C CYS A 39 15.01 -8.01 2.87
N ILE A 40 15.50 -8.29 1.67
CA ILE A 40 14.97 -9.38 0.82
C ILE A 40 15.08 -10.73 1.56
N HIS A 41 16.23 -10.99 2.18
CA HIS A 41 16.43 -12.21 2.96
C HIS A 41 15.40 -12.34 4.12
N PHE A 42 15.15 -11.26 4.86
CA PHE A 42 14.14 -11.24 5.93
C PHE A 42 12.72 -11.43 5.39
N ILE A 43 12.38 -10.77 4.27
CA ILE A 43 11.08 -10.93 3.59
C ILE A 43 10.87 -12.36 3.12
N LEU A 44 11.92 -13.09 2.73
CA LEU A 44 11.78 -14.47 2.29
C LEU A 44 11.73 -15.45 3.47
N ASN A 45 12.57 -15.27 4.48
CA ASN A 45 12.90 -16.33 5.44
C ASN A 45 12.37 -16.10 6.86
N CYS A 46 12.09 -14.86 7.25
CA CYS A 46 11.73 -14.53 8.63
C CYS A 46 10.23 -14.27 8.76
N GLN A 47 9.64 -14.65 9.90
CA GLN A 47 8.29 -14.22 10.23
C GLN A 47 8.29 -12.73 10.60
N PRO A 48 7.18 -12.01 10.33
CA PRO A 48 7.02 -10.65 10.83
C PRO A 48 7.15 -10.64 12.35
N SER A 49 7.88 -9.66 12.90
CA SER A 49 7.88 -9.40 14.33
C SER A 49 6.89 -8.29 14.63
N TYR A 50 6.01 -8.52 15.61
CA TYR A 50 5.02 -7.55 16.05
C TYR A 50 5.37 -7.10 17.48
N SER A 51 5.16 -5.82 17.81
CA SER A 51 5.30 -5.38 19.20
C SER A 51 4.17 -5.95 20.06
N GLU A 52 4.41 -6.11 21.37
CA GLU A 52 3.40 -6.61 22.33
C GLU A 52 2.19 -5.68 22.51
N GLN A 53 2.17 -4.53 21.84
CA GLN A 53 1.13 -3.50 21.97
C GLN A 53 -0.02 -3.64 20.96
N LEU A 54 0.02 -4.64 20.06
CA LEU A 54 -1.05 -4.85 19.08
C LEU A 54 -2.26 -5.54 19.72
N SER A 55 -3.46 -5.16 19.29
CA SER A 55 -4.67 -5.92 19.64
C SER A 55 -4.63 -7.31 19.02
N THR A 56 -5.28 -8.27 19.69
CA THR A 56 -5.33 -9.66 19.24
C THR A 56 -5.92 -9.79 17.83
N GLU A 57 -6.95 -8.99 17.51
CA GLU A 57 -7.60 -8.99 16.20
C GLU A 57 -6.72 -8.41 15.10
N LEU A 58 -5.88 -7.42 15.42
CA LEU A 58 -4.95 -6.84 14.46
C LEU A 58 -3.78 -7.80 14.20
N GLN A 59 -3.25 -8.44 15.24
CA GLN A 59 -2.20 -9.44 15.08
C GLN A 59 -2.69 -10.61 14.21
N ASP A 60 -3.89 -11.14 14.48
CA ASP A 60 -4.50 -12.21 13.68
C ASP A 60 -4.71 -11.78 12.21
N LEU A 61 -5.13 -10.53 11.96
CA LEU A 61 -5.24 -9.99 10.61
C LEU A 61 -3.88 -9.97 9.90
N LEU A 62 -2.83 -9.44 10.55
CA LEU A 62 -1.48 -9.34 9.99
C LEU A 62 -0.89 -10.73 9.70
N GLU A 63 -1.09 -11.69 10.60
CA GLU A 63 -0.64 -13.08 10.39
C GLU A 63 -1.30 -13.75 9.19
N LYS A 64 -2.55 -13.41 8.88
CA LYS A 64 -3.28 -13.90 7.70
C LYS A 64 -2.89 -13.19 6.41
N LEU A 65 -2.58 -11.89 6.45
CA LEU A 65 -2.13 -11.11 5.29
C LEU A 65 -0.68 -11.41 4.92
N LEU A 66 0.21 -11.54 5.91
CA LEU A 66 1.65 -11.70 5.73
C LEU A 66 2.09 -13.19 5.65
N LYS A 67 1.19 -14.08 5.20
CA LYS A 67 1.57 -15.46 4.86
C LYS A 67 2.50 -15.45 3.64
N LYS A 68 3.66 -16.12 3.73
CA LYS A 68 4.62 -16.19 2.62
C LYS A 68 4.00 -16.74 1.34
N LYS A 69 3.20 -17.81 1.46
CA LYS A 69 2.49 -18.46 0.34
C LYS A 69 1.30 -17.60 -0.12
N PRO A 70 1.30 -17.05 -1.34
CA PRO A 70 0.27 -16.11 -1.82
C PRO A 70 -1.15 -16.67 -1.75
N TYR A 71 -1.33 -17.94 -2.12
CA TYR A 71 -2.64 -18.61 -2.16
C TYR A 71 -3.24 -18.92 -0.77
N LYS A 72 -2.47 -18.71 0.29
CA LYS A 72 -2.92 -18.83 1.69
C LYS A 72 -3.20 -17.46 2.33
N ARG A 73 -2.97 -16.36 1.63
CA ARG A 73 -3.20 -15.01 2.15
C ARG A 73 -4.69 -14.70 2.19
N LEU A 74 -5.12 -14.00 3.24
CA LEU A 74 -6.44 -13.38 3.28
C LEU A 74 -6.57 -12.37 2.14
N GLY A 75 -7.73 -12.35 1.47
CA GLY A 75 -7.96 -11.55 0.27
C GLY A 75 -7.67 -12.27 -1.04
N PHE A 76 -6.77 -13.27 -1.05
CA PHE A 76 -6.75 -14.28 -2.13
C PHE A 76 -7.80 -15.36 -1.89
N LYS A 77 -7.95 -15.79 -0.63
CA LYS A 77 -9.07 -16.60 -0.16
C LYS A 77 -9.75 -15.89 1.01
N GLY A 78 -11.08 -15.81 0.95
CA GLY A 78 -11.88 -15.15 1.97
C GLY A 78 -11.92 -13.64 1.81
N ASP A 79 -12.91 -13.04 2.47
CA ASP A 79 -13.20 -11.62 2.40
C ASP A 79 -12.56 -10.88 3.58
N ILE A 80 -11.69 -9.92 3.28
CA ILE A 80 -11.03 -9.09 4.29
C ILE A 80 -12.03 -8.23 5.07
N ARG A 81 -13.13 -7.82 4.43
CA ARG A 81 -14.15 -6.94 5.01
C ARG A 81 -14.86 -7.60 6.19
N ARG A 82 -14.87 -8.94 6.23
CA ARG A 82 -15.48 -9.77 7.28
C ARG A 82 -14.55 -10.09 8.43
N HIS A 83 -13.30 -9.61 8.41
CA HIS A 83 -12.36 -9.86 9.50
C HIS A 83 -12.84 -9.20 10.80
N PRO A 84 -12.72 -9.84 11.98
CA PRO A 84 -13.12 -9.25 13.26
C PRO A 84 -12.49 -7.88 13.57
N PHE A 85 -11.30 -7.61 13.02
CA PHE A 85 -10.66 -6.30 13.11
C PHE A 85 -11.53 -5.16 12.53
N PHE A 86 -12.29 -5.44 11.47
CA PHE A 86 -13.17 -4.46 10.81
C PHE A 86 -14.64 -4.58 11.24
N LYS A 87 -14.93 -5.28 12.36
CA LYS A 87 -16.32 -5.52 12.81
C LYS A 87 -17.13 -4.24 13.05
N SER A 88 -16.48 -3.13 13.39
CA SER A 88 -17.11 -1.84 13.63
C SER A 88 -17.33 -1.01 12.37
N ILE A 89 -16.79 -1.44 11.22
CA ILE A 89 -16.85 -0.68 9.97
C ILE A 89 -18.11 -1.03 9.19
N ASN A 90 -18.95 -0.02 8.93
CA ASN A 90 -20.01 -0.13 7.94
C ASN A 90 -19.46 0.22 6.56
N TRP A 91 -19.13 -0.80 5.78
CA TRP A 91 -18.54 -0.64 4.45
C TRP A 91 -19.42 0.13 3.47
N ILE A 92 -20.75 0.05 3.60
CA ILE A 92 -21.69 0.77 2.72
C ILE A 92 -21.60 2.28 2.98
N GLU A 93 -21.55 2.68 4.25
CA GLU A 93 -21.45 4.10 4.61
C GLU A 93 -20.07 4.67 4.30
N VAL A 94 -19.00 3.87 4.44
CA VAL A 94 -17.64 4.26 4.02
C VAL A 94 -17.59 4.48 2.50
N GLU A 95 -18.15 3.58 1.69
CA GLU A 95 -18.19 3.72 0.23
C GLU A 95 -19.02 4.93 -0.22
N ARG A 96 -20.03 5.32 0.56
CA ARG A 96 -20.85 6.53 0.34
C ARG A 96 -20.22 7.82 0.87
N GLN A 97 -19.04 7.75 1.50
CA GLN A 97 -18.38 8.88 2.15
C GLN A 97 -19.22 9.53 3.27
N ASN A 98 -20.11 8.75 3.90
CA ASN A 98 -20.98 9.20 4.99
C ASN A 98 -20.36 9.03 6.38
N VAL A 99 -19.17 8.43 6.47
CA VAL A 99 -18.45 8.26 7.73
C VAL A 99 -17.44 9.38 7.87
N GLU A 100 -17.48 10.08 9.00
CA GLU A 100 -16.51 11.12 9.31
C GLU A 100 -15.10 10.51 9.51
N PRO A 101 -14.07 11.00 8.81
CA PRO A 101 -12.72 10.49 8.99
C PRO A 101 -12.18 10.89 10.37
N PRO A 102 -11.43 10.02 11.06
CA PRO A 102 -10.92 10.30 12.40
C PRO A 102 -9.86 11.42 12.43
N PHE A 103 -9.30 11.77 11.27
CA PHE A 103 -8.38 12.88 11.10
C PHE A 103 -8.83 13.72 9.91
N GLN A 104 -9.06 15.00 10.15
CA GLN A 104 -9.37 16.00 9.12
C GLN A 104 -8.18 16.96 9.04
N PRO A 105 -7.39 16.93 7.95
CA PRO A 105 -6.28 17.85 7.80
C PRO A 105 -6.79 19.29 7.64
N GLU A 106 -6.13 20.24 8.27
CA GLU A 106 -6.42 21.66 8.12
C GLU A 106 -6.17 22.10 6.67
N PRO A 107 -7.10 22.83 6.02
CA PRO A 107 -7.02 23.16 4.60
C PRO A 107 -5.82 24.06 4.23
N ASN A 108 -5.17 24.69 5.21
CA ASN A 108 -4.11 25.69 5.01
C ASN A 108 -2.83 25.42 5.82
N SER A 109 -2.51 24.17 6.19
CA SER A 109 -1.10 23.91 6.50
C SER A 109 -0.34 24.01 5.19
N ASP A 110 0.38 25.11 4.97
CA ASP A 110 1.26 25.30 3.81
C ASP A 110 2.03 24.01 3.56
N VAL A 111 1.54 23.19 2.62
CA VAL A 111 2.29 22.06 2.14
C VAL A 111 3.40 22.74 1.37
N ASN A 112 4.55 22.90 2.03
CA ASN A 112 5.81 23.12 1.37
C ASN A 112 6.06 21.84 0.58
N ILE A 113 5.38 21.73 -0.57
CA ILE A 113 5.71 20.79 -1.62
C ILE A 113 7.13 21.21 -1.94
N GLN A 114 8.12 20.54 -1.34
CA GLN A 114 9.48 20.72 -1.76
C GLN A 114 9.48 20.34 -3.24
N VAL A 115 9.58 21.38 -4.06
CA VAL A 115 9.60 21.37 -5.53
C VAL A 115 10.82 20.58 -6.06
N SER A 116 11.55 19.85 -5.21
CA SER A 116 12.59 18.91 -5.61
C SER A 116 12.05 17.79 -6.51
N ALA A 117 10.77 17.42 -6.40
CA ALA A 117 10.14 16.49 -7.34
C ALA A 117 9.87 17.08 -8.74
N LEU A 118 9.79 18.42 -8.87
CA LEU A 118 9.55 19.10 -10.14
C LEU A 118 10.85 19.35 -10.94
N GLU A 119 12.02 19.21 -10.30
CA GLU A 119 13.31 19.25 -11.00
C GLU A 119 13.51 18.06 -11.96
N VAL A 120 12.77 16.96 -11.74
CA VAL A 120 12.79 15.75 -12.58
C VAL A 120 12.19 15.98 -13.98
N LEU A 121 11.43 17.07 -14.20
CA LEU A 121 10.76 17.34 -15.48
C LEU A 121 11.52 18.23 -16.46
N LYS A 122 12.77 18.62 -16.16
CA LYS A 122 13.62 19.27 -17.17
C LYS A 122 14.29 18.19 -18.03
N SER A 123 13.55 17.66 -19.00
CA SER A 123 14.13 16.81 -20.03
C SER A 123 14.97 17.66 -21.00
N ASP A 124 16.24 17.31 -21.20
CA ASP A 124 17.04 17.83 -22.30
C ASP A 124 16.40 17.41 -23.63
N SER A 125 15.97 18.40 -24.40
CA SER A 125 15.37 18.21 -25.72
C SER A 125 16.45 17.92 -26.75
N THR A 126 16.91 16.66 -26.82
CA THR A 126 17.59 16.17 -28.03
C THR A 126 17.47 14.64 -28.20
N SER A 127 16.36 14.21 -28.80
CA SER A 127 16.39 13.05 -29.71
C SER A 127 15.24 13.11 -30.72
N PRO A 128 15.45 12.76 -32.00
CA PRO A 128 14.49 12.98 -33.08
C PRO A 128 13.45 11.87 -33.23
N ASN A 129 13.39 10.91 -32.30
CA ASN A 129 12.38 9.86 -32.35
C ASN A 129 11.11 10.37 -31.70
N SER A 130 10.21 10.92 -32.53
CA SER A 130 8.81 11.18 -32.18
C SER A 130 8.19 9.90 -31.59
N TYR A 131 8.13 9.84 -30.27
CA TYR A 131 7.54 8.72 -29.54
C TYR A 131 6.04 8.69 -29.85
N HIS A 132 5.56 7.55 -30.34
CA HIS A 132 4.16 7.30 -30.70
C HIS A 132 3.30 7.14 -29.43
N LEU A 133 3.04 8.25 -28.74
CA LEU A 133 2.09 8.33 -27.61
C LEU A 133 0.67 8.66 -28.13
N GLN A 134 0.16 7.85 -29.04
CA GLN A 134 -1.25 7.94 -29.44
C GLN A 134 -2.14 7.52 -28.26
N ASP A 135 -3.30 8.17 -28.13
CA ASP A 135 -4.31 7.93 -27.09
C ASP A 135 -3.86 8.17 -25.64
N PHE A 136 -2.77 8.93 -25.44
CA PHE A 136 -2.34 9.33 -24.09
C PHE A 136 -3.21 10.44 -23.49
N THR A 137 -3.82 11.29 -24.34
CA THR A 137 -4.65 12.39 -23.87
C THR A 137 -5.99 11.90 -23.35
N TYR A 138 -6.28 12.19 -22.09
CA TYR A 138 -7.56 11.91 -21.45
C TYR A 138 -8.07 13.17 -20.73
N LEU A 139 -9.35 13.49 -20.91
CA LEU A 139 -10.05 14.52 -20.16
C LEU A 139 -11.26 13.88 -19.48
N SER A 140 -11.34 14.01 -18.16
CA SER A 140 -12.50 13.51 -17.42
C SER A 140 -13.73 14.33 -17.81
N PRO A 141 -14.87 13.70 -18.18
CA PRO A 141 -16.12 14.42 -18.41
C PRO A 141 -16.59 15.23 -17.21
N SER A 142 -16.20 14.82 -15.99
CA SER A 142 -16.52 15.55 -14.74
C SER A 142 -15.82 16.90 -14.61
N TRP A 143 -14.87 17.22 -15.50
CA TRP A 143 -14.15 18.50 -15.52
C TRP A 143 -14.70 19.47 -16.57
N GLN A 144 -15.68 19.05 -17.37
CA GLN A 144 -16.40 19.90 -18.30
C GLN A 144 -17.65 20.42 -17.58
N ALA A 145 -17.47 21.48 -16.78
CA ALA A 145 -18.54 22.25 -16.16
C ALA A 145 -18.91 23.46 -17.03
#